data_AF-B7PSV1-F1
#
_entry.id   AF-B7PSV1-F1
#
_cell.length_a   1.000
_cell.length_b   1.000
_cell.length_c   1.000
_cell.angle_alpha   90.00
_cell.angle_beta   90.00
_cell.angle_gamma   90.00
#
_symmetry.space_group_name_H-M   'P 1'
#
loop_
_entity.id
_entity.type
_entity.pdbx_description
1 polymer ?
#
loop_
_entity_poly.entity_id
_entity_poly.type
_entity_poly.pdbx_seq_one_letter_code
_entity_poly.pdbx_strand_id
1 'polypeptide(L)'
;AVKCNSDPVVLRTLNSQGVNFDCSNKGEIKVVLDMGVTPDRVVYANTVKCTSHLRFAEKHGVTLMTFDSEEELSKINDKNARLLLRIAASEYGSHQTMNAKYGSYPHEVEKLMKLAFFKGLNIVGVSFHVGCSFTHTEIFAQTIAEARGVFDSGARIGFSMTLLDIGGGFPGGVRKLERFKQVAETIKCAIDEHFPLSSGVKIIGEPGQFFVTSAYTLVTKVIAKRRKDVTIDGVAHRHENIFINESKYNCIPRDLYPFMDITYKPLSPPHDRPREVLTTLWAATCNPMDCILDKQPFFEVDVDEWMLMDNMGAYTLVL
;
A
#
# COMPACT_ATOMS: atom_id res chain seq x y z
N ALA A 1 -7.05 -1.48 2.82
CA ALA A 1 -6.59 -0.08 2.86
C ALA A 1 -7.38 0.79 1.86
N VAL A 2 -8.23 1.71 2.33
CA VAL A 2 -9.08 2.56 1.47
C VAL A 2 -8.27 3.48 0.57
N LYS A 3 -7.17 4.05 1.09
CA LYS A 3 -6.20 4.90 0.37
C LYS A 3 -5.65 4.32 -0.94
N CYS A 4 -5.76 3.01 -1.16
CA CYS A 4 -5.26 2.34 -2.35
C CYS A 4 -6.17 2.54 -3.57
N ASN A 5 -7.49 2.58 -3.34
CA ASN A 5 -8.51 2.86 -4.35
C ASN A 5 -9.81 3.20 -3.60
N SER A 6 -10.22 4.46 -3.70
CA SER A 6 -11.40 5.01 -3.01
C SER A 6 -12.68 4.96 -3.84
N ASP A 7 -12.70 4.22 -4.96
CA ASP A 7 -13.90 4.04 -5.79
C ASP A 7 -15.04 3.46 -4.93
N PRO A 8 -16.19 4.15 -4.81
CA PRO A 8 -17.32 3.68 -4.03
C PRO A 8 -17.85 2.29 -4.45
N VAL A 9 -17.69 1.90 -5.73
CA VAL A 9 -18.07 0.57 -6.22
C VAL A 9 -17.16 -0.50 -5.63
N VAL A 10 -15.84 -0.27 -5.60
CA VAL A 10 -14.87 -1.18 -4.97
C VAL A 10 -15.16 -1.32 -3.49
N LEU A 11 -15.31 -0.20 -2.78
CA LEU A 11 -15.53 -0.22 -1.34
C LEU A 11 -16.84 -0.92 -0.97
N ARG A 12 -17.94 -0.67 -1.71
CA ARG A 12 -19.21 -1.38 -1.49
C ARG A 12 -19.10 -2.88 -1.78
N THR A 13 -18.38 -3.25 -2.84
CA THR A 13 -18.14 -4.67 -3.17
C THR A 13 -17.38 -5.35 -2.04
N LEU A 14 -16.29 -4.77 -1.54
CA LEU A 14 -15.53 -5.29 -0.40
C LEU A 14 -16.38 -5.36 0.87
N ASN A 15 -17.23 -4.36 1.13
CA ASN A 15 -18.14 -4.38 2.27
C ASN A 15 -19.13 -5.57 2.18
N SER A 16 -19.71 -5.82 0.99
CA SER A 16 -20.63 -6.96 0.79
C SER A 16 -19.96 -8.33 0.98
N GLN A 17 -18.63 -8.40 0.85
CA GLN A 17 -17.84 -9.60 1.10
C GLN A 17 -17.34 -9.69 2.56
N GLY A 18 -17.77 -8.78 3.45
CA GLY A 18 -17.42 -8.80 4.87
C GLY A 18 -16.01 -8.28 5.18
N VAL A 19 -15.32 -7.64 4.23
CA VAL A 19 -13.97 -7.11 4.42
C VAL A 19 -14.00 -5.88 5.34
N ASN A 20 -13.02 -5.77 6.24
CA ASN A 20 -12.83 -4.62 7.13
C ASN A 20 -11.97 -3.53 6.47
N PHE A 21 -11.98 -2.32 7.01
CA PHE A 21 -11.39 -1.15 6.36
C PHE A 21 -10.30 -0.48 7.19
N ASP A 22 -9.06 -0.46 6.65
CA ASP A 22 -8.02 0.50 7.04
C ASP A 22 -8.32 1.88 6.44
N CYS A 23 -8.54 2.85 7.32
CA CYS A 23 -8.72 4.26 7.01
C CYS A 23 -7.56 5.10 7.54
N SER A 24 -7.09 6.08 6.75
CA SER A 24 -5.94 6.93 7.05
C SER A 24 -6.31 8.36 7.49
N ASN A 25 -7.56 8.76 7.30
CA ASN A 25 -8.04 10.11 7.59
C ASN A 25 -9.56 10.15 7.81
N LYS A 26 -10.07 11.30 8.28
CA LYS A 26 -11.50 11.54 8.53
C LYS A 26 -12.39 11.30 7.30
N GLY A 27 -11.92 11.67 6.10
CA GLY A 27 -12.68 11.50 4.87
C GLY A 27 -12.94 10.03 4.56
N GLU A 28 -11.90 9.20 4.65
CA GLU A 28 -12.03 7.75 4.47
C GLU A 28 -12.94 7.11 5.52
N ILE A 29 -12.78 7.48 6.81
CA ILE A 29 -13.67 7.01 7.88
C ILE A 29 -15.11 7.38 7.56
N LYS A 30 -15.37 8.63 7.17
CA LYS A 30 -16.73 9.08 6.82
C LYS A 30 -17.32 8.27 5.67
N VAL A 31 -16.57 8.08 4.58
CA VAL A 31 -17.02 7.31 3.41
C VAL A 31 -17.39 5.89 3.80
N VAL A 32 -16.57 5.22 4.62
CA VAL A 32 -16.81 3.86 5.08
C VAL A 32 -18.01 3.77 6.03
N LEU A 33 -18.18 4.71 6.95
CA LEU A 33 -19.35 4.73 7.83
C LEU A 33 -20.65 5.06 7.06
N ASP A 34 -20.60 6.00 6.11
CA ASP A 34 -21.76 6.38 5.28
C ASP A 34 -22.28 5.22 4.42
N MET A 35 -21.42 4.25 4.06
CA MET A 35 -21.84 3.03 3.35
C MET A 35 -22.38 1.93 4.28
N GLY A 36 -22.60 2.22 5.56
CA GLY A 36 -23.20 1.32 6.54
C GLY A 36 -22.21 0.33 7.19
N VAL A 37 -20.89 0.56 7.06
CA VAL A 37 -19.91 -0.22 7.82
C VAL A 37 -19.95 0.18 9.28
N THR A 38 -20.00 -0.81 10.16
CA THR A 38 -19.98 -0.57 11.60
C THR A 38 -18.58 -0.17 12.08
N PRO A 39 -18.46 0.70 13.10
CA PRO A 39 -17.15 1.22 13.55
C PRO A 39 -16.15 0.14 14.00
N ASP A 40 -16.60 -1.01 14.48
CA ASP A 40 -15.77 -2.14 14.90
C ASP A 40 -15.03 -2.83 13.73
N ARG A 41 -15.46 -2.56 12.50
CA ARG A 41 -14.82 -3.02 11.25
C ARG A 41 -13.84 -2.01 10.67
N VAL A 42 -13.53 -0.93 11.38
CA VAL A 42 -12.62 0.13 10.95
C VAL A 42 -11.37 0.15 11.83
N VAL A 43 -10.20 0.15 11.21
CA VAL A 43 -8.93 0.52 11.86
C VAL A 43 -8.50 1.90 11.37
N TYR A 44 -8.26 2.83 12.28
CA TYR A 44 -7.67 4.13 11.95
C TYR A 44 -6.14 4.02 12.01
N ALA A 45 -5.53 3.54 10.91
CA ALA A 45 -4.14 3.07 10.90
C ALA A 45 -3.08 4.12 10.54
N ASN A 46 -3.44 5.40 10.43
CA ASN A 46 -2.45 6.47 10.33
C ASN A 46 -1.86 6.73 11.72
N THR A 47 -0.53 6.67 11.87
CA THR A 47 0.14 6.94 13.15
C THR A 47 0.33 8.43 13.43
N VAL A 48 0.08 9.32 12.46
CA VAL A 48 0.22 10.78 12.62
C VAL A 48 -1.13 11.45 12.35
N LYS A 49 -1.96 11.59 13.38
CA LYS A 49 -3.36 12.02 13.22
C LYS A 49 -3.57 13.48 13.63
N CYS A 50 -4.45 14.17 12.89
CA CYS A 50 -4.97 15.47 13.33
C CYS A 50 -5.87 15.29 14.55
N THR A 51 -5.76 16.16 15.54
CA THR A 51 -6.61 16.10 16.76
C THR A 51 -8.10 16.22 16.45
N SER A 52 -8.47 16.99 15.43
CA SER A 52 -9.84 17.07 14.92
C SER A 52 -10.36 15.76 14.32
N HIS A 53 -9.48 14.92 13.75
CA HIS A 53 -9.82 13.62 13.22
C HIS A 53 -9.95 12.57 14.32
N LEU A 54 -9.11 12.65 15.36
CA LEU A 54 -9.25 11.81 16.56
C LEU A 54 -10.60 12.04 17.24
N ARG A 55 -11.00 13.30 17.45
CA ARG A 55 -12.33 13.65 17.99
C ARG A 55 -13.47 13.14 17.12
N PHE A 56 -13.28 13.13 15.79
CA PHE A 56 -14.27 12.58 14.87
C PHE A 56 -14.38 11.06 15.01
N ALA A 57 -13.25 10.35 15.07
CA ALA A 57 -13.22 8.90 15.29
C ALA A 57 -13.91 8.51 16.61
N GLU A 58 -13.57 9.19 17.71
CA GLU A 58 -14.20 9.03 19.02
C GLU A 58 -15.72 9.24 18.96
N LYS A 59 -16.17 10.36 18.37
CA LYS A 59 -17.60 10.68 18.23
C LYS A 59 -18.39 9.61 17.45
N HIS A 60 -17.75 8.88 16.55
CA HIS A 60 -18.39 7.85 15.73
C HIS A 60 -18.04 6.43 16.17
N GLY A 61 -17.40 6.25 17.34
CA GLY A 61 -17.10 4.93 17.92
C GLY A 61 -16.00 4.15 17.20
N VAL A 62 -15.16 4.80 16.39
CA VAL A 62 -13.99 4.15 15.77
C VAL A 62 -12.85 4.14 16.77
N THR A 63 -12.68 3.00 17.45
CA THR A 63 -11.80 2.88 18.62
C THR A 63 -10.45 2.23 18.32
N LEU A 64 -10.34 1.37 17.31
CA LEU A 64 -9.09 0.71 16.96
C LEU A 64 -8.21 1.65 16.12
N MET A 65 -7.03 1.99 16.62
CA MET A 65 -6.13 2.93 15.93
C MET A 65 -4.66 2.65 16.23
N THR A 66 -3.78 3.08 15.32
CA THR A 66 -2.33 2.91 15.48
C THR A 66 -1.68 4.13 16.14
N PHE A 67 -0.49 3.96 16.72
CA PHE A 67 0.40 5.03 17.14
C PHE A 67 1.87 4.54 17.12
N ASP A 68 2.84 5.46 17.06
CA ASP A 68 4.27 5.14 17.08
C ASP A 68 5.13 6.18 17.82
N SER A 69 4.52 7.16 18.48
CA SER A 69 5.23 8.25 19.16
C SER A 69 4.53 8.75 20.41
N GLU A 70 5.29 9.44 21.27
CA GLU A 70 4.82 10.04 22.53
C GLU A 70 3.86 11.22 22.27
N GLU A 71 4.12 12.01 21.24
CA GLU A 71 3.27 13.11 20.79
C GLU A 71 1.93 12.59 20.28
N GLU A 72 1.92 11.45 19.58
CA GLU A 72 0.67 10.81 19.15
C GLU A 72 -0.15 10.33 20.34
N LEU A 73 0.47 9.62 21.29
CA LEU A 73 -0.19 9.19 22.54
C LEU A 73 -0.77 10.37 23.32
N SER A 74 -0.08 11.51 23.32
CA SER A 74 -0.52 12.72 24.03
C SER A 74 -1.76 13.36 23.41
N LYS A 75 -2.04 13.12 22.13
CA LYS A 75 -3.25 13.60 21.44
C LYS A 75 -4.48 12.71 21.69
N ILE A 76 -4.28 11.45 22.08
CA ILE A 76 -5.35 10.46 22.26
C ILE A 76 -5.93 10.60 23.68
N ASN A 77 -7.13 11.17 23.77
CA ASN A 77 -7.86 11.34 25.02
C ASN A 77 -8.99 10.31 25.22
N ASP A 78 -9.38 9.60 24.17
CA ASP A 78 -10.44 8.58 24.21
C ASP A 78 -9.98 7.38 25.07
N LYS A 79 -10.67 7.16 26.20
CA LYS A 79 -10.40 6.05 27.12
C LYS A 79 -10.85 4.70 26.58
N ASN A 80 -11.70 4.69 25.57
CA ASN A 80 -12.12 3.48 24.86
C ASN A 80 -11.20 3.15 23.67
N ALA A 81 -10.22 4.00 23.37
CA ALA A 81 -9.27 3.74 22.30
C ALA A 81 -8.51 2.43 22.54
N ARG A 82 -8.50 1.59 21.51
CA ARG A 82 -7.77 0.33 21.45
C ARG A 82 -6.55 0.58 20.57
N LEU A 83 -5.38 0.63 21.19
CA LEU A 83 -4.16 1.08 20.52
C LEU A 83 -3.35 -0.09 19.98
N LEU A 84 -2.93 0.05 18.72
CA LEU A 84 -1.90 -0.78 18.10
C LEU A 84 -0.60 0.01 18.08
N LEU A 85 0.43 -0.47 18.78
CA LEU A 85 1.76 0.11 18.67
C LEU A 85 2.37 -0.31 17.34
N ARG A 86 2.60 0.64 16.45
CA ARG A 86 3.26 0.36 15.17
C ARG A 86 4.77 0.32 15.39
N ILE A 87 5.40 -0.80 15.07
CA ILE A 87 6.86 -0.93 15.11
C ILE A 87 7.49 -0.68 13.74
N ALA A 88 8.76 -0.30 13.74
CA ALA A 88 9.60 -0.35 12.55
C ALA A 88 9.66 -1.80 12.05
N ALA A 89 9.52 -2.01 10.75
CA ALA A 89 9.63 -3.33 10.16
C ALA A 89 11.11 -3.70 9.93
N SER A 90 11.41 -4.99 9.80
CA SER A 90 12.72 -5.41 9.30
C SER A 90 13.02 -4.75 7.96
N GLU A 91 14.29 -4.37 7.75
CA GLU A 91 14.75 -3.79 6.48
C GLU A 91 15.43 -4.84 5.58
N TYR A 92 15.38 -6.11 5.98
CA TYR A 92 16.02 -7.21 5.25
C TYR A 92 15.50 -7.33 3.82
N GLY A 93 16.35 -7.02 2.84
CA GLY A 93 15.98 -7.04 1.44
C GLY A 93 14.97 -5.97 1.04
N SER A 94 14.75 -4.93 1.85
CA SER A 94 13.93 -3.77 1.48
C SER A 94 14.72 -2.85 0.55
N HIS A 95 14.08 -2.38 -0.53
CA HIS A 95 14.65 -1.33 -1.38
C HIS A 95 14.13 0.06 -1.03
N GLN A 96 12.99 0.13 -0.34
CA GLN A 96 12.35 1.37 0.05
C GLN A 96 11.61 1.18 1.38
N THR A 97 12.34 1.44 2.46
CA THR A 97 11.81 1.37 3.82
C THR A 97 10.85 2.53 4.12
N MET A 98 9.83 2.26 4.94
CA MET A 98 8.95 3.29 5.50
C MET A 98 9.35 3.71 6.92
N ASN A 99 10.36 3.05 7.50
CA ASN A 99 10.76 3.23 8.91
C ASN A 99 11.23 4.66 9.22
N ALA A 100 11.84 5.34 8.23
CA ALA A 100 12.26 6.73 8.37
C ALA A 100 11.08 7.69 8.65
N LYS A 101 9.85 7.30 8.30
CA LYS A 101 8.64 8.11 8.50
C LYS A 101 7.73 7.55 9.60
N TYR A 102 7.70 6.24 9.79
CA TYR A 102 6.72 5.57 10.66
C TYR A 102 7.29 4.33 11.33
N GLY A 103 6.74 4.01 12.51
CA GLY A 103 7.08 2.82 13.26
C GLY A 103 8.18 3.08 14.28
N SER A 104 7.92 2.68 15.53
CA SER A 104 8.87 2.84 16.62
C SER A 104 10.01 1.85 16.52
N TYR A 105 11.23 2.32 16.71
CA TYR A 105 12.40 1.46 16.79
C TYR A 105 12.42 0.68 18.13
N PRO A 106 13.13 -0.46 18.19
CA PRO A 106 13.14 -1.31 19.39
C PRO A 106 13.45 -0.59 20.70
N HIS A 107 14.33 0.41 20.68
CA HIS A 107 14.73 1.18 21.85
C HIS A 107 13.65 2.16 22.37
N GLU A 108 12.64 2.47 21.56
CA GLU A 108 11.55 3.41 21.90
C GLU A 108 10.32 2.69 22.45
N VAL A 109 10.10 1.45 22.03
CA VAL A 109 8.89 0.65 22.27
C VAL A 109 8.55 0.54 23.76
N GLU A 110 9.53 0.21 24.61
CA GLU A 110 9.27 0.04 26.05
C GLU A 110 8.88 1.37 26.72
N LYS A 111 9.52 2.49 26.34
CA LYS A 111 9.19 3.83 26.84
C LYS A 111 7.74 4.19 26.48
N LEU A 112 7.33 3.94 25.24
CA LEU A 112 5.98 4.21 24.77
C LEU A 112 4.92 3.39 25.49
N MET A 113 5.18 2.09 25.70
CA MET A 113 4.27 1.23 26.47
C MET A 113 4.11 1.68 27.92
N LYS A 114 5.20 2.02 28.61
CA LYS A 114 5.14 2.56 29.98
C LYS A 114 4.35 3.87 30.06
N LEU A 115 4.53 4.76 29.08
CA LEU A 115 3.78 6.00 29.02
C LEU A 115 2.28 5.74 28.80
N ALA A 116 1.92 4.86 27.86
CA ALA A 116 0.53 4.49 27.63
C ALA A 116 -0.12 3.88 28.89
N PHE A 117 0.60 3.01 29.60
CA PHE A 117 0.17 2.40 30.85
C PHE A 117 -0.08 3.46 31.92
N PHE A 118 0.86 4.38 32.13
CA PHE A 118 0.72 5.50 33.07
C PHE A 118 -0.48 6.40 32.74
N LYS A 119 -0.79 6.61 31.45
CA LYS A 119 -1.95 7.40 31.00
C LYS A 119 -3.27 6.63 31.09
N GLY A 120 -3.26 5.36 31.45
CA GLY A 120 -4.43 4.48 31.45
C GLY A 120 -5.01 4.28 30.04
N LEU A 121 -4.15 4.24 29.01
CA LEU A 121 -4.52 3.91 27.65
C LEU A 121 -4.29 2.42 27.40
N ASN A 122 -5.15 1.79 26.60
CA ASN A 122 -5.11 0.36 26.38
C ASN A 122 -4.39 0.00 25.08
N ILE A 123 -3.17 -0.53 25.18
CA ILE A 123 -2.48 -1.14 24.05
C ILE A 123 -2.97 -2.58 23.90
N VAL A 124 -3.69 -2.85 22.82
CA VAL A 124 -4.29 -4.15 22.53
C VAL A 124 -3.45 -5.01 21.60
N GLY A 125 -2.34 -4.48 21.07
CA GLY A 125 -1.60 -5.16 20.03
C GLY A 125 -0.47 -4.37 19.41
N VAL A 126 0.11 -4.99 18.37
CA VAL A 126 1.22 -4.45 17.58
C VAL A 126 0.81 -4.42 16.12
N SER A 127 1.26 -3.40 15.40
CA SER A 127 1.18 -3.37 13.94
C SER A 127 2.55 -3.14 13.30
N PHE A 128 2.71 -3.52 12.05
CA PHE A 128 3.86 -3.16 11.23
C PHE A 128 3.47 -3.03 9.77
N HIS A 129 4.36 -2.48 8.94
CA HIS A 129 4.12 -2.39 7.49
C HIS A 129 5.43 -2.53 6.72
N VAL A 130 5.60 -3.64 6.01
CA VAL A 130 6.80 -3.95 5.21
C VAL A 130 6.92 -3.05 3.97
N GLY A 131 5.79 -2.70 3.36
CA GLY A 131 5.75 -2.02 2.06
C GLY A 131 5.82 -3.01 0.88
N CYS A 132 5.68 -2.50 -0.35
CA CYS A 132 5.60 -3.34 -1.55
C CYS A 132 6.95 -3.58 -2.26
N SER A 133 8.05 -3.01 -1.74
CA SER A 133 9.35 -2.97 -2.40
C SER A 133 10.41 -3.77 -1.63
N PHE A 134 10.37 -5.09 -1.80
CA PHE A 134 11.26 -6.04 -1.11
C PHE A 134 11.63 -7.25 -1.99
N THR A 135 12.84 -7.79 -1.78
CA THR A 135 13.36 -8.98 -2.49
C THR A 135 13.06 -10.29 -1.78
N HIS A 136 13.13 -10.28 -0.45
CA HIS A 136 13.08 -11.48 0.38
C HIS A 136 11.77 -11.53 1.16
N THR A 137 11.08 -12.67 1.16
CA THR A 137 9.79 -12.80 1.87
C THR A 137 10.00 -12.88 3.38
N GLU A 138 11.20 -13.27 3.81
CA GLU A 138 11.67 -13.40 5.18
C GLU A 138 11.59 -12.08 5.96
N ILE A 139 11.51 -10.94 5.27
CA ILE A 139 11.24 -9.64 5.89
C ILE A 139 9.96 -9.66 6.75
N PHE A 140 8.92 -10.38 6.31
CA PHE A 140 7.69 -10.56 7.08
C PHE A 140 7.94 -11.45 8.31
N ALA A 141 8.65 -12.56 8.15
CA ALA A 141 8.94 -13.48 9.25
C ALA A 141 9.77 -12.80 10.35
N GLN A 142 10.81 -12.05 9.99
CA GLN A 142 11.62 -11.29 10.94
C GLN A 142 10.79 -10.24 11.69
N THR A 143 9.94 -9.50 10.98
CA THR A 143 9.09 -8.48 11.61
C THR A 143 8.03 -9.10 12.54
N ILE A 144 7.49 -10.28 12.20
CA ILE A 144 6.57 -11.04 13.07
C ILE A 144 7.31 -11.50 14.34
N ALA A 145 8.54 -11.99 14.22
CA ALA A 145 9.37 -12.36 15.37
C ALA A 145 9.66 -11.16 16.28
N GLU A 146 9.97 -9.99 15.71
CA GLU A 146 10.14 -8.74 16.46
C GLU A 146 8.85 -8.34 17.19
N ALA A 147 7.69 -8.41 16.51
CA ALA A 147 6.40 -8.14 17.13
C ALA A 147 6.12 -9.06 18.33
N ARG A 148 6.52 -10.34 18.28
CA ARG A 148 6.40 -11.26 19.42
C ARG A 148 7.17 -10.76 20.65
N GLY A 149 8.40 -10.26 20.46
CA GLY A 149 9.18 -9.67 21.54
C GLY A 149 8.52 -8.44 22.17
N VAL A 150 7.76 -7.67 21.38
CA VAL A 150 6.96 -6.54 21.86
C VAL A 150 5.76 -7.00 22.67
N PHE A 151 5.05 -8.04 22.22
CA PHE A 151 3.96 -8.64 23.01
C PHE A 151 4.47 -9.15 24.38
N ASP A 152 5.63 -9.80 24.42
CA ASP A 152 6.22 -10.29 25.67
C ASP A 152 6.60 -9.14 26.61
N SER A 153 7.10 -8.05 26.05
CA SER A 153 7.41 -6.82 26.79
C SER A 153 6.14 -6.14 27.31
N GLY A 154 5.09 -6.10 26.50
CA GLY A 154 3.77 -5.58 26.89
C GLY A 154 3.16 -6.37 28.05
N ALA A 155 3.24 -7.70 28.02
CA ALA A 155 2.77 -8.57 29.11
C ALA A 155 3.50 -8.29 30.43
N ARG A 156 4.82 -8.06 30.40
CA ARG A 156 5.60 -7.69 31.61
C ARG A 156 5.21 -6.33 32.19
N ILE A 157 4.77 -5.40 31.35
CA ILE A 157 4.29 -4.07 31.79
C ILE A 157 2.85 -4.15 32.34
N GLY A 158 2.07 -5.13 31.90
CA GLY A 158 0.69 -5.36 32.35
C GLY A 158 -0.37 -5.23 31.24
N PHE A 159 0.02 -5.19 29.97
CA PHE A 159 -0.93 -5.21 28.85
C PHE A 159 -1.35 -6.64 28.50
N SER A 160 -2.64 -6.80 28.19
CA SER A 160 -3.19 -8.02 27.58
C SER A 160 -3.39 -7.79 26.09
N MET A 161 -2.33 -7.97 25.32
CA MET A 161 -2.37 -7.79 23.87
C MET A 161 -3.00 -9.02 23.19
N THR A 162 -3.93 -8.77 22.27
CA THR A 162 -4.78 -9.79 21.63
C THR A 162 -4.86 -9.63 20.11
N LEU A 163 -4.16 -8.66 19.52
CA LEU A 163 -4.27 -8.33 18.10
C LEU A 163 -2.89 -8.07 17.48
N LEU A 164 -2.55 -8.82 16.43
CA LEU A 164 -1.41 -8.52 15.56
C LEU A 164 -1.95 -8.03 14.23
N ASP A 165 -1.45 -6.90 13.77
CA ASP A 165 -1.70 -6.37 12.44
C ASP A 165 -0.43 -6.44 11.59
N ILE A 166 -0.44 -7.32 10.58
CA ILE A 166 0.71 -7.56 9.70
C ILE A 166 0.81 -6.53 8.55
N GLY A 167 -0.08 -5.54 8.53
CA GLY A 167 -0.07 -4.46 7.55
C GLY A 167 -0.31 -4.95 6.13
N GLY A 168 0.33 -4.27 5.17
CA GLY A 168 0.17 -4.52 3.74
C GLY A 168 1.51 -4.75 3.03
N GLY A 169 1.57 -4.36 1.75
CA GLY A 169 2.72 -4.63 0.90
C GLY A 169 2.59 -5.93 0.09
N PHE A 170 1.50 -6.66 0.27
CA PHE A 170 1.24 -7.90 -0.47
C PHE A 170 1.17 -7.63 -1.98
N PRO A 171 1.85 -8.45 -2.81
CA PRO A 171 1.83 -8.30 -4.26
C PRO A 171 0.41 -8.35 -4.83
N GLY A 172 0.06 -7.35 -5.64
CA GLY A 172 -1.16 -7.34 -6.45
C GLY A 172 -0.86 -7.62 -7.92
N GLY A 173 -1.88 -8.03 -8.67
CA GLY A 173 -1.78 -8.30 -10.10
C GLY A 173 -1.57 -9.78 -10.43
N VAL A 174 -2.15 -10.22 -11.54
CA VAL A 174 -2.15 -11.63 -11.98
C VAL A 174 -0.73 -12.20 -12.18
N ARG A 175 0.19 -11.38 -12.69
CA ARG A 175 1.60 -11.78 -12.91
C ARG A 175 2.42 -11.91 -11.63
N LYS A 176 1.90 -11.47 -10.48
CA LYS A 176 2.56 -11.58 -9.17
C LYS A 176 1.93 -12.64 -8.26
N LEU A 177 1.04 -13.48 -8.77
CA LEU A 177 0.33 -14.49 -7.97
C LEU A 177 1.28 -15.47 -7.26
N GLU A 178 2.28 -16.01 -7.96
CA GLU A 178 3.24 -16.93 -7.35
C GLU A 178 4.07 -16.25 -6.26
N ARG A 179 4.44 -14.99 -6.47
CA ARG A 179 5.13 -14.19 -5.46
C ARG A 179 4.25 -13.94 -4.23
N PHE A 180 2.94 -13.68 -4.42
CA PHE A 180 2.00 -13.58 -3.32
C PHE A 180 1.89 -14.89 -2.52
N LYS A 181 1.81 -16.04 -3.20
CA LYS A 181 1.78 -17.35 -2.53
C LYS A 181 3.02 -17.59 -1.67
N GLN A 182 4.20 -17.24 -2.16
CA GLN A 182 5.45 -17.32 -1.37
C GLN A 182 5.39 -16.43 -0.12
N VAL A 183 4.94 -15.18 -0.26
CA VAL A 183 4.77 -14.25 0.87
C VAL A 183 3.77 -14.82 1.89
N ALA A 184 2.64 -15.34 1.43
CA ALA A 184 1.61 -15.92 2.29
C ALA A 184 2.12 -17.14 3.07
N GLU A 185 2.89 -18.02 2.42
CA GLU A 185 3.49 -19.18 3.08
C GLU A 185 4.51 -18.76 4.14
N THR A 186 5.39 -17.79 3.82
CA THR A 186 6.36 -17.27 4.81
C THR A 186 5.66 -16.65 6.02
N ILE A 187 4.61 -15.85 5.80
CA ILE A 187 3.80 -15.26 6.88
C ILE A 187 3.13 -16.34 7.72
N LYS A 188 2.54 -17.34 7.08
CA LYS A 188 1.86 -18.45 7.76
C LYS A 188 2.83 -19.18 8.69
N CYS A 189 3.99 -19.59 8.21
CA CYS A 189 5.00 -20.26 9.03
C CYS A 189 5.41 -19.40 10.25
N ALA A 190 5.65 -18.11 10.05
CA ALA A 190 6.03 -17.20 11.13
C ALA A 190 4.90 -16.97 12.15
N ILE A 191 3.64 -16.92 11.70
CA ILE A 191 2.48 -16.84 12.59
C ILE A 191 2.34 -18.13 13.39
N ASP A 192 2.44 -19.30 12.76
CA ASP A 192 2.32 -20.59 13.43
C ASP A 192 3.40 -20.77 14.52
N GLU A 193 4.61 -20.24 14.29
CA GLU A 193 5.71 -20.25 15.25
C GLU A 193 5.52 -19.24 16.40
N HIS A 194 5.24 -17.97 16.09
CA HIS A 194 5.29 -16.89 17.09
C HIS A 194 3.92 -16.52 17.69
N PHE A 195 2.84 -16.81 16.98
CA PHE A 195 1.47 -16.51 17.37
C PHE A 195 0.54 -17.70 17.07
N PRO A 196 0.82 -18.90 17.62
CA PRO A 196 0.00 -20.08 17.37
C PRO A 196 -1.44 -19.83 17.81
N LEU A 197 -2.40 -20.60 17.25
CA LEU A 197 -3.83 -20.48 17.59
C LEU A 197 -4.11 -20.54 19.11
N SER A 198 -3.31 -21.30 19.86
CA SER A 198 -3.39 -21.41 21.32
C SER A 198 -3.08 -20.11 22.07
N SER A 199 -2.41 -19.14 21.44
CA SER A 199 -2.15 -17.82 22.02
C SER A 199 -3.40 -16.94 22.12
N GLY A 200 -4.45 -17.26 21.36
CA GLY A 200 -5.68 -16.46 21.28
C GLY A 200 -5.51 -15.10 20.58
N VAL A 201 -4.35 -14.83 19.98
CA VAL A 201 -4.08 -13.58 19.25
C VAL A 201 -4.82 -13.61 17.91
N LYS A 202 -5.64 -12.58 17.67
CA LYS A 202 -6.27 -12.33 16.37
C LYS A 202 -5.24 -11.72 15.44
N ILE A 203 -5.15 -12.24 14.21
CA ILE A 203 -4.30 -11.66 13.16
C ILE A 203 -5.19 -10.94 12.14
N ILE A 204 -4.80 -9.72 11.78
CA ILE A 204 -5.39 -8.96 10.67
C ILE A 204 -4.28 -8.48 9.73
N GLY A 205 -4.65 -8.07 8.52
CA GLY A 205 -3.76 -7.35 7.62
C GLY A 205 -4.50 -6.23 6.90
N GLU A 206 -3.74 -5.37 6.25
CA GLU A 206 -4.20 -4.17 5.56
C GLU A 206 -3.91 -4.21 4.03
N PRO A 207 -4.31 -5.26 3.29
CA PRO A 207 -4.13 -5.32 1.84
C PRO A 207 -4.76 -4.11 1.14
N GLY A 208 -3.99 -3.51 0.25
CA GLY A 208 -4.45 -2.51 -0.73
C GLY A 208 -4.31 -3.07 -2.14
N GLN A 209 -3.08 -3.03 -2.67
CA GLN A 209 -2.74 -3.46 -4.03
C GLN A 209 -3.27 -4.86 -4.36
N PHE A 210 -3.14 -5.79 -3.41
CA PHE A 210 -3.64 -7.16 -3.54
C PHE A 210 -5.08 -7.24 -4.07
N PHE A 211 -5.98 -6.39 -3.57
CA PHE A 211 -7.39 -6.45 -3.98
C PHE A 211 -7.68 -5.85 -5.35
N VAL A 212 -6.97 -4.77 -5.71
CA VAL A 212 -7.44 -3.88 -6.79
C VAL A 212 -6.50 -3.78 -7.98
N THR A 213 -5.22 -4.14 -7.86
CA THR A 213 -4.21 -3.92 -8.92
C THR A 213 -4.70 -4.39 -10.30
N SER A 214 -5.09 -5.66 -10.43
CA SER A 214 -5.54 -6.23 -11.73
C SER A 214 -7.00 -5.92 -12.09
N ALA A 215 -7.77 -5.27 -11.21
CA ALA A 215 -9.20 -5.06 -11.43
C ALA A 215 -9.49 -3.92 -12.43
N TYR A 216 -8.50 -3.09 -12.75
CA TYR A 216 -8.64 -1.95 -13.67
C TYR A 216 -7.62 -2.03 -14.81
N THR A 217 -8.07 -1.62 -15.99
CA THR A 217 -7.25 -1.41 -17.18
C THR A 217 -7.49 0.02 -17.65
N LEU A 218 -6.43 0.80 -17.81
CA LEU A 218 -6.50 2.14 -18.39
C LEU A 218 -6.44 2.03 -19.91
N VAL A 219 -7.31 2.75 -20.60
CA VAL A 219 -7.27 2.87 -22.07
C VAL A 219 -6.90 4.31 -22.40
N THR A 220 -5.82 4.49 -23.15
CA THR A 220 -5.25 5.81 -23.49
C THR A 220 -5.02 5.92 -24.98
N LYS A 221 -5.15 7.14 -25.50
CA LYS A 221 -5.01 7.48 -26.91
C LYS A 221 -3.64 8.10 -27.17
N VAL A 222 -2.99 7.68 -28.25
CA VAL A 222 -1.79 8.35 -28.76
C VAL A 222 -2.21 9.67 -29.43
N ILE A 223 -1.72 10.78 -28.89
CA ILE A 223 -2.07 12.14 -29.35
C ILE A 223 -0.97 12.77 -30.20
N ALA A 224 0.27 12.31 -30.09
CA ALA A 224 1.36 12.74 -30.96
C ALA A 224 2.46 11.69 -31.04
N LYS A 225 3.21 11.74 -32.15
CA LYS A 225 4.35 10.87 -32.44
C LYS A 225 5.46 11.72 -33.06
N ARG A 226 6.69 11.60 -32.56
CA ARG A 226 7.88 12.25 -33.13
C ARG A 226 8.98 11.22 -33.33
N ARG A 227 9.51 11.14 -34.55
CA ARG A 227 10.63 10.26 -34.89
C ARG A 227 11.95 11.02 -34.81
N LYS A 228 12.98 10.37 -34.29
CA LYS A 228 14.36 10.86 -34.26
C LYS A 228 15.30 9.68 -34.45
N ASP A 229 16.43 9.91 -35.10
CA ASP A 229 17.52 8.95 -35.08
C ASP A 229 18.43 9.26 -33.89
N VAL A 230 18.78 8.23 -33.11
CA VAL A 230 19.66 8.35 -31.94
C VAL A 230 20.79 7.35 -32.05
N THR A 231 21.97 7.74 -31.60
CA THR A 231 23.12 6.82 -31.51
C THR A 231 23.28 6.35 -30.06
N ILE A 232 23.25 5.03 -29.84
CA ILE A 232 23.50 4.40 -28.54
C ILE A 232 24.67 3.45 -28.75
N ASP A 233 25.74 3.62 -27.96
CA ASP A 233 26.96 2.81 -28.04
C ASP A 233 27.54 2.68 -29.47
N GLY A 234 27.44 3.77 -30.25
CA GLY A 234 27.94 3.83 -31.63
C GLY A 234 27.01 3.23 -32.69
N VAL A 235 25.85 2.69 -32.30
CA VAL A 235 24.84 2.11 -33.20
C VAL A 235 23.68 3.10 -33.39
N ALA A 236 23.26 3.30 -34.64
CA ALA A 236 22.10 4.14 -34.95
C ALA A 236 20.80 3.36 -34.71
N HIS A 237 19.89 3.97 -33.94
CA HIS A 237 18.57 3.44 -33.63
C HIS A 237 17.50 4.43 -34.07
N ARG A 238 16.41 3.90 -34.64
CA ARG A 238 15.17 4.66 -34.82
C ARG A 238 14.51 4.81 -33.45
N HIS A 239 14.38 6.05 -32.98
CA HIS A 239 13.72 6.41 -31.72
C HIS A 239 12.38 7.09 -31.98
N GLU A 240 11.34 6.64 -31.28
CA GLU A 240 10.03 7.27 -31.33
C GLU A 240 9.66 7.88 -29.97
N ASN A 241 9.23 9.13 -30.00
CA ASN A 241 8.60 9.79 -28.86
C ASN A 241 7.10 9.70 -29.08
N ILE A 242 6.43 8.93 -28.23
CA ILE A 242 4.98 8.73 -28.26
C ILE A 242 4.37 9.54 -27.12
N PHE A 243 3.36 10.35 -27.42
CA PHE A 243 2.67 11.19 -26.45
C PHE A 243 1.24 10.68 -26.29
N ILE A 244 0.78 10.55 -25.04
CA ILE A 244 -0.55 10.00 -24.73
C ILE A 244 -1.44 11.02 -24.05
N ASN A 245 -2.75 10.82 -24.07
CA ASN A 245 -3.72 11.70 -23.42
C ASN A 245 -3.91 11.44 -21.91
N GLU A 246 -2.92 10.85 -21.25
CA GLU A 246 -2.94 10.59 -19.82
C GLU A 246 -1.63 10.98 -19.13
N SER A 247 -1.63 11.02 -17.79
CA SER A 247 -0.51 11.55 -17.03
C SER A 247 -0.22 10.82 -15.71
N LYS A 248 1.06 10.89 -15.29
CA LYS A 248 1.46 10.52 -13.94
C LYS A 248 0.87 11.43 -12.84
N TYR A 249 0.33 12.58 -13.23
CA TYR A 249 -0.36 13.50 -12.35
C TYR A 249 -1.88 13.24 -12.29
N ASN A 250 -2.36 12.21 -12.99
CA ASN A 250 -3.76 11.79 -13.04
C ASN A 250 -3.85 10.28 -12.76
N CYS A 251 -4.16 9.45 -13.76
CA CYS A 251 -4.45 8.03 -13.54
C CYS A 251 -3.22 7.11 -13.54
N ILE A 252 -2.03 7.60 -13.89
CA ILE A 252 -0.80 6.79 -13.92
C ILE A 252 -0.06 6.97 -12.58
N PRO A 253 0.30 5.90 -11.87
CA PRO A 253 1.00 6.07 -10.60
C PRO A 253 2.39 6.70 -10.86
N ARG A 254 2.86 7.57 -9.96
CA ARG A 254 4.24 8.12 -10.03
C ARG A 254 5.25 7.14 -9.48
N ASP A 255 5.41 7.18 -8.17
CA ASP A 255 6.52 6.51 -7.47
C ASP A 255 6.33 5.01 -7.42
N LEU A 256 5.08 4.54 -7.54
CA LEU A 256 4.75 3.12 -7.51
C LEU A 256 4.81 2.44 -8.87
N TYR A 257 4.86 3.19 -9.97
CA TYR A 257 4.84 2.64 -11.32
C TYR A 257 5.85 1.48 -11.53
N PRO A 258 7.12 1.57 -11.09
CA PRO A 258 8.08 0.49 -11.27
C PRO A 258 7.68 -0.82 -10.56
N PHE A 259 6.84 -0.74 -9.53
CA PHE A 259 6.42 -1.88 -8.70
C PHE A 259 5.06 -2.44 -9.11
N MET A 260 4.37 -1.85 -10.08
CA MET A 260 3.03 -2.28 -10.48
C MET A 260 3.02 -3.36 -11.58
N ASP A 261 4.18 -3.63 -12.18
CA ASP A 261 4.32 -4.58 -13.30
C ASP A 261 3.29 -4.28 -14.39
N ILE A 262 3.27 -3.05 -14.91
CA ILE A 262 2.30 -2.59 -15.92
C ILE A 262 2.76 -3.01 -17.31
N THR A 263 1.86 -3.55 -18.11
CA THR A 263 2.10 -3.90 -19.50
C THR A 263 1.16 -3.16 -20.45
N TYR A 264 1.58 -3.07 -21.71
CA TYR A 264 0.88 -2.32 -22.74
C TYR A 264 0.42 -3.24 -23.86
N LYS A 265 -0.76 -3.01 -24.42
CA LYS A 265 -1.19 -3.66 -25.67
C LYS A 265 -1.95 -2.69 -26.59
N PRO A 266 -1.81 -2.82 -27.91
CA PRO A 266 -2.65 -2.06 -28.84
C PRO A 266 -4.09 -2.57 -28.78
N LEU A 267 -5.04 -1.64 -28.88
CA LEU A 267 -6.47 -1.97 -28.95
C LEU A 267 -6.89 -2.38 -30.37
N SER A 268 -6.13 -1.98 -31.40
CA SER A 268 -6.33 -2.39 -32.78
C SER A 268 -5.48 -3.62 -33.12
N PRO A 269 -6.02 -4.62 -33.84
CA PRO A 269 -5.23 -5.76 -34.33
C PRO A 269 -4.05 -5.33 -35.21
N PRO A 270 -2.95 -6.11 -35.25
CA PRO A 270 -2.69 -7.27 -34.41
C PRO A 270 -2.44 -6.85 -32.94
N HIS A 271 -2.89 -7.68 -31.99
CA HIS A 271 -2.77 -7.37 -30.55
C HIS A 271 -1.41 -7.74 -29.95
N ASP A 272 -0.65 -8.58 -30.65
CA ASP A 272 0.64 -9.13 -30.28
C ASP A 272 1.78 -8.52 -31.12
N ARG A 273 1.73 -7.21 -31.35
CA ARG A 273 2.77 -6.49 -32.10
C ARG A 273 4.15 -6.71 -31.47
N PRO A 274 5.19 -6.94 -32.29
CA PRO A 274 6.56 -7.07 -31.80
C PRO A 274 7.02 -5.75 -31.15
N ARG A 275 7.86 -5.86 -30.12
CA ARG A 275 8.37 -4.72 -29.34
C ARG A 275 9.78 -4.31 -29.79
N GLU A 276 9.90 -3.88 -31.03
CA GLU A 276 11.20 -3.62 -31.68
C GLU A 276 11.54 -2.12 -31.80
N VAL A 277 10.58 -1.24 -31.49
CA VAL A 277 10.75 0.21 -31.64
C VAL A 277 11.27 0.81 -30.33
N LEU A 278 12.47 1.38 -30.36
CA LEU A 278 13.00 2.12 -29.22
C LEU A 278 12.14 3.36 -28.97
N THR A 279 11.47 3.42 -27.82
CA THR A 279 10.43 4.41 -27.56
C THR A 279 10.61 5.11 -26.23
N THR A 280 10.42 6.43 -26.22
CA THR A 280 10.13 7.19 -25.00
C THR A 280 8.64 7.52 -24.98
N LEU A 281 7.94 7.06 -23.94
CA LEU A 281 6.52 7.28 -23.75
C LEU A 281 6.31 8.48 -22.83
N TRP A 282 5.80 9.56 -23.40
CA TRP A 282 5.48 10.82 -22.74
C TRP A 282 4.00 10.89 -22.40
N ALA A 283 3.71 11.44 -21.23
CA ALA A 283 2.37 11.79 -20.82
C ALA A 283 1.93 13.18 -21.35
N ALA A 284 0.69 13.56 -21.05
CA ALA A 284 0.01 14.71 -21.65
C ALA A 284 0.44 16.09 -21.12
N THR A 285 1.14 16.18 -19.98
CA THR A 285 1.43 17.49 -19.37
C THR A 285 2.59 18.22 -20.03
N CYS A 286 2.70 19.53 -19.81
CA CYS A 286 3.85 20.33 -20.23
C CYS A 286 5.10 20.13 -19.34
N ASN A 287 5.05 19.21 -18.37
CA ASN A 287 6.17 18.96 -17.48
C ASN A 287 7.16 17.98 -18.12
N PRO A 288 8.45 18.35 -18.31
CA PRO A 288 9.45 17.44 -18.88
C PRO A 288 9.77 16.22 -18.01
N MET A 289 9.29 16.18 -16.75
CA MET A 289 9.41 15.01 -15.88
C MET A 289 8.25 14.01 -16.05
N ASP A 290 7.22 14.34 -16.85
CA ASP A 290 6.07 13.47 -17.12
C ASP A 290 6.41 12.43 -18.22
N CYS A 291 7.53 11.75 -18.03
CA CYS A 291 8.01 10.65 -18.85
C CYS A 291 7.61 9.33 -18.19
N ILE A 292 6.83 8.49 -18.86
CA ILE A 292 6.35 7.19 -18.35
C ILE A 292 7.39 6.10 -18.54
N LEU A 293 7.90 5.95 -19.76
CA LEU A 293 8.95 5.00 -20.12
C LEU A 293 10.05 5.77 -20.84
N ASP A 294 11.30 5.58 -20.44
CA ASP A 294 12.45 6.18 -21.14
C ASP A 294 13.21 5.12 -21.95
N LYS A 295 13.27 5.33 -23.28
CA LYS A 295 14.04 4.53 -24.24
C LYS A 295 13.87 3.02 -24.04
N GLN A 296 12.63 2.55 -23.99
CA GLN A 296 12.29 1.13 -23.84
C GLN A 296 11.83 0.54 -25.18
N PRO A 297 12.07 -0.76 -25.44
CA PRO A 297 11.46 -1.46 -26.56
C PRO A 297 9.93 -1.46 -26.47
N PHE A 298 9.28 -1.03 -27.54
CA PHE A 298 7.83 -0.84 -27.60
C PHE A 298 7.29 -1.29 -28.96
N PHE A 299 5.98 -1.52 -29.03
CA PHE A 299 5.32 -1.87 -30.28
C PHE A 299 5.05 -0.62 -31.12
N GLU A 300 4.98 -0.79 -32.45
CA GLU A 300 4.59 0.30 -33.34
C GLU A 300 3.14 0.72 -33.07
N VAL A 301 2.94 2.02 -32.93
CA VAL A 301 1.64 2.65 -32.69
C VAL A 301 1.59 4.00 -33.42
N ASP A 302 0.45 4.32 -34.02
CA ASP A 302 0.24 5.58 -34.72
C ASP A 302 -0.60 6.59 -33.94
N VAL A 303 -0.55 7.85 -34.39
CA VAL A 303 -1.42 8.89 -33.84
C VAL A 303 -2.87 8.48 -34.04
N ASP A 304 -3.69 8.79 -33.04
CA ASP A 304 -5.08 8.40 -32.92
C ASP A 304 -5.37 6.93 -32.58
N GLU A 305 -4.35 6.07 -32.49
CA GLU A 305 -4.55 4.72 -31.95
C GLU A 305 -4.77 4.71 -30.44
N TRP A 306 -5.52 3.72 -29.99
CA TRP A 306 -5.74 3.43 -28.57
C TRP A 306 -4.88 2.26 -28.13
N MET A 307 -4.40 2.35 -26.90
CA MET A 307 -3.69 1.27 -26.23
C MET A 307 -4.18 1.11 -24.80
N LEU A 308 -4.05 -0.11 -24.29
CA LEU A 308 -4.41 -0.47 -22.94
C LEU A 308 -3.16 -0.59 -22.07
N MET A 309 -3.30 -0.19 -20.80
CA MET A 309 -2.35 -0.39 -19.72
C MET A 309 -3.05 -1.22 -18.65
N ASP A 310 -2.55 -2.42 -18.36
CA ASP A 310 -3.11 -3.26 -17.30
C ASP A 310 -2.52 -2.95 -15.93
N ASN A 311 -3.02 -3.61 -14.88
CA ASN A 311 -2.62 -3.38 -13.49
C ASN A 311 -2.81 -1.92 -13.01
N MET A 312 -3.86 -1.25 -13.47
CA MET A 312 -4.10 0.18 -13.21
C MET A 312 -5.10 0.44 -12.09
N GLY A 313 -5.29 -0.50 -11.15
CA GLY A 313 -6.32 -0.36 -10.11
C GLY A 313 -5.82 0.12 -8.75
N ALA A 314 -4.51 0.11 -8.51
CA ALA A 314 -3.95 0.55 -7.23
C ALA A 314 -3.16 1.86 -7.39
N TYR A 315 -3.47 2.85 -6.55
CA TYR A 315 -2.80 4.16 -6.52
C TYR A 315 -2.84 4.91 -7.85
N THR A 316 -3.97 4.76 -8.57
CA THR A 316 -4.26 5.39 -9.86
C THR A 316 -5.37 6.42 -9.71
N LEU A 317 -6.59 5.98 -9.39
CA LEU A 317 -7.78 6.81 -9.20
C LEU A 317 -7.94 7.31 -7.75
N VAL A 318 -6.82 7.47 -7.04
CA VAL A 318 -6.85 7.86 -5.62
C VAL A 318 -6.96 9.37 -5.48
N LEU A 319 -7.87 9.81 -4.59
CA LEU A 319 -8.10 11.21 -4.24
C LEU A 319 -6.88 11.88 -3.58
#